data_AF-A0A1V1P4F1-F1
#
_entry.id   AF-A0A1V1P4F1-F1
#
_cell.length_a   1.000
_cell.length_b   1.000
_cell.length_c   1.000
_cell.angle_alpha   90.00
_cell.angle_beta   90.00
_cell.angle_gamma   90.00
#
_symmetry.space_group_name_H-M   'P 1'
#
loop_
_entity.id
_entity.type
_entity.pdbx_description
1 polymer ?
#
loop_
_entity_poly.entity_id
_entity_poly.type
_entity_poly.pdbx_seq_one_letter_code
_entity_poly.pdbx_strand_id
1 'polypeptide(L)'
;MKKISIFFILLFPIICLAEEIYHPADVNQDWKLTTQEFEAFNEAWRTMQSWPVAPDPIQMDDVTRGAYLVSFGEDYSFDETQKKHRMNLIF
;
A
#
# COMPACT_ATOMS: atom_id res chain seq x y z
N MET A 1 30.62 25.36 -30.44
CA MET A 1 29.15 25.23 -30.55
C MET A 1 28.58 24.84 -29.20
N LYS A 2 27.48 25.47 -28.80
CA LYS A 2 26.80 25.43 -27.49
C LYS A 2 26.48 24.00 -27.03
N LYS A 3 26.78 23.67 -25.77
CA LYS A 3 26.22 22.51 -25.06
C LYS A 3 24.81 22.85 -24.60
N ILE A 4 23.78 22.09 -24.97
CA ILE A 4 22.51 22.00 -24.22
C ILE A 4 22.01 20.55 -24.30
N SER A 5 21.80 20.01 -23.11
CA SER A 5 21.30 18.67 -22.76
C SER A 5 19.83 18.46 -23.15
N ILE A 6 19.30 17.27 -22.86
CA ILE A 6 17.89 16.85 -22.70
C ILE A 6 17.49 15.73 -23.67
N PHE A 7 17.59 14.49 -23.20
CA PHE A 7 16.43 13.57 -23.12
C PHE A 7 16.74 12.44 -22.14
N PHE A 8 16.88 12.80 -20.86
CA PHE A 8 16.61 11.86 -19.77
C PHE A 8 15.09 11.87 -19.59
N ILE A 9 14.49 10.75 -19.17
CA ILE A 9 13.04 10.49 -19.01
C ILE A 9 12.42 9.71 -20.19
N LEU A 10 12.92 8.50 -20.41
CA LEU A 10 12.09 7.34 -20.76
C LEU A 10 12.27 6.28 -19.65
N LEU A 11 11.93 6.68 -18.44
CA LEU A 11 11.75 5.81 -17.28
C LEU A 11 10.46 6.27 -16.59
N PHE A 12 9.35 6.20 -17.32
CA PHE A 12 8.08 5.98 -16.64
C PHE A 12 8.11 4.48 -16.31
N PRO A 13 8.27 4.07 -15.03
CA PRO A 13 8.03 2.68 -14.72
C PRO A 13 6.61 2.38 -15.18
N ILE A 14 6.49 1.27 -15.89
CA ILE A 14 5.25 0.60 -16.25
C ILE A 14 4.30 0.76 -15.06
N ILE A 15 3.11 1.31 -15.30
CA ILE A 15 2.05 1.39 -14.30
C ILE A 15 1.86 -0.04 -13.80
N CYS A 16 2.41 -0.33 -12.63
CA CYS A 16 2.19 -1.59 -11.96
C CYS A 16 0.74 -1.49 -11.49
N LEU A 17 -0.18 -2.06 -12.28
CA LEU A 17 -1.49 -2.44 -11.78
C LEU A 17 -1.25 -3.59 -10.79
N ALA A 18 -0.70 -3.25 -9.62
CA ALA A 18 -0.72 -4.14 -8.48
C ALA A 18 -2.19 -4.22 -8.08
N GLU A 19 -2.83 -5.33 -8.43
CA GLU A 19 -4.06 -5.71 -7.75
C GLU A 19 -3.71 -5.82 -6.27
N GLU A 20 -4.28 -4.97 -5.42
CA GLU A 20 -4.09 -5.03 -3.96
C GLU A 20 -4.75 -6.30 -3.44
N ILE A 21 -4.05 -7.41 -3.60
CA ILE A 21 -4.38 -8.72 -3.05
C ILE A 21 -3.99 -8.73 -1.56
N TYR A 22 -2.84 -8.12 -1.23
CA TYR A 22 -2.30 -8.03 0.11
C TYR A 22 -2.47 -6.64 0.71
N HIS A 23 -2.53 -6.58 2.03
CA HIS A 23 -2.44 -5.32 2.76
C HIS A 23 -1.04 -4.69 2.53
N PRO A 24 -0.89 -3.38 2.30
CA PRO A 24 0.42 -2.75 2.04
C PRO A 24 1.46 -2.93 3.16
N ALA A 25 1.00 -3.15 4.40
CA ALA A 25 1.84 -3.43 5.55
C ALA A 25 2.33 -4.90 5.64
N ASP A 26 1.70 -5.84 4.92
CA ASP A 26 2.09 -7.25 4.82
C ASP A 26 3.17 -7.39 3.72
N VAL A 27 4.42 -7.14 4.10
CA VAL A 27 5.55 -7.04 3.16
C VAL A 27 6.03 -8.42 2.69
N ASN A 28 5.89 -9.44 3.54
CA ASN A 28 6.18 -10.84 3.23
C ASN A 28 5.05 -11.53 2.44
N GLN A 29 3.87 -10.93 2.35
CA GLN A 29 2.71 -11.39 1.58
C GLN A 29 2.21 -12.78 2.02
N ASP A 30 2.21 -13.02 3.33
CA ASP A 30 1.83 -14.32 3.91
C ASP A 30 0.38 -14.39 4.40
N TRP A 31 -0.43 -13.37 4.09
CA TRP A 31 -1.82 -13.22 4.50
C TRP A 31 -2.02 -12.99 5.99
N LYS A 32 -0.94 -12.56 6.66
CA LYS A 32 -0.94 -12.29 8.08
C LYS A 32 -0.27 -10.95 8.34
N LEU A 33 -1.03 -10.00 8.84
CA LEU A 33 -0.48 -8.72 9.28
C LEU A 33 -0.09 -8.80 10.75
N THR A 34 1.21 -8.92 11.04
CA THR A 34 1.68 -8.96 12.42
C THR A 34 1.67 -7.59 13.09
N THR A 35 1.63 -7.59 14.42
CA THR A 35 1.81 -6.34 15.22
C THR A 35 3.07 -5.57 14.85
N GLN A 36 4.18 -6.28 14.63
CA GLN A 36 5.46 -5.65 14.30
C GLN A 36 5.43 -4.96 12.92
N GLU A 37 4.83 -5.60 11.92
CA GLU A 37 4.68 -5.02 10.59
C GLU A 37 3.76 -3.81 10.60
N PHE A 38 2.65 -3.90 11.34
CA PHE A 38 1.74 -2.77 11.50
C PHE A 38 2.39 -1.59 12.21
N GLU A 39 3.17 -1.82 13.29
CA GLU A 39 3.87 -0.74 13.99
C GLU A 39 4.89 -0.03 13.08
N ALA A 40 5.64 -0.79 12.29
CA ALA A 40 6.57 -0.22 11.32
C ALA A 40 5.84 0.61 10.24
N PHE A 41 4.72 0.10 9.73
CA PHE A 41 3.88 0.80 8.75
C PHE A 41 3.27 2.08 9.32
N ASN A 42 2.73 2.02 10.54
CA ASN A 42 2.14 3.16 11.23
C ASN A 42 3.19 4.25 11.53
N GLU A 43 4.40 3.86 11.92
CA GLU A 43 5.49 4.82 12.13
C GLU A 43 5.92 5.49 10.82
N ALA A 44 6.02 4.72 9.72
CA ALA A 44 6.33 5.28 8.41
C ALA A 44 5.26 6.30 7.97
N TRP A 45 3.99 5.98 8.18
CA TRP A 45 2.88 6.92 7.91
C TRP A 45 2.97 8.19 8.77
N ARG A 46 3.15 8.05 10.09
CA ARG A 46 3.23 9.18 11.03
C ARG A 46 4.40 10.12 10.75
N THR A 47 5.51 9.57 10.25
CA THR A 47 6.73 10.31 9.97
C THR A 47 6.89 10.71 8.49
N MET A 48 5.91 10.37 7.64
CA MET A 48 5.96 10.55 6.19
C MET A 48 7.22 9.93 5.55
N GLN A 49 7.68 8.79 6.09
CA GLN A 49 8.73 8.00 5.48
C GLN A 49 8.18 7.20 4.30
N SER A 50 9.00 7.01 3.27
CA SER A 50 8.69 6.15 2.14
C SER A 50 8.49 4.70 2.59
N TRP A 51 7.53 4.00 1.99
CA TRP A 51 7.26 2.59 2.24
C TRP A 51 7.60 1.74 1.01
N PRO A 52 8.16 0.52 1.15
CA PRO A 52 8.59 -0.30 0.02
C PRO A 52 7.43 -0.86 -0.83
N VAL A 53 6.21 -0.88 -0.28
CA VAL A 53 5.01 -1.38 -0.96
C VAL A 53 4.07 -0.19 -1.19
N ALA A 54 3.52 -0.06 -2.41
CA ALA A 54 2.54 0.97 -2.70
C ALA A 54 1.27 0.80 -1.85
N PRO A 55 0.54 1.88 -1.52
CA PRO A 55 0.74 3.26 -1.97
C PRO A 55 1.81 4.04 -1.17
N ASP A 56 2.52 4.94 -1.86
CA ASP A 56 3.42 5.94 -1.28
C ASP A 56 3.02 7.34 -1.82
N PRO A 57 2.51 8.26 -0.98
CA PRO A 57 2.44 8.19 0.49
C PRO A 57 1.42 7.16 1.00
N ILE A 58 1.68 6.60 2.18
CA ILE A 58 0.75 5.71 2.87
C ILE A 58 -0.58 6.44 3.10
N GLN A 59 -1.70 5.80 2.74
CA GLN A 59 -3.04 6.38 2.90
C GLN A 59 -3.61 6.05 4.30
N MET A 60 -4.41 6.98 4.84
CA MET A 60 -5.08 6.79 6.14
C MET A 60 -5.98 5.55 6.17
N ASP A 61 -6.62 5.23 5.04
CA ASP A 61 -7.48 4.04 4.91
C ASP A 61 -6.70 2.74 5.14
N ASP A 62 -5.46 2.67 4.66
CA ASP A 62 -4.60 1.50 4.84
C ASP A 62 -4.11 1.38 6.28
N VAL A 63 -3.80 2.51 6.94
CA VAL A 63 -3.45 2.49 8.37
C VAL A 63 -4.65 2.06 9.21
N THR A 64 -5.85 2.54 8.87
CA THR A 64 -7.08 2.19 9.59
C THR A 64 -7.43 0.71 9.41
N ARG A 65 -7.32 0.20 8.18
CA ARG A 65 -7.50 -1.23 7.88
C ARG A 65 -6.46 -2.07 8.60
N GLY A 66 -5.19 -1.67 8.57
CA GLY A 66 -4.11 -2.33 9.28
C GLY A 66 -4.41 -2.45 10.76
N ALA A 67 -4.76 -1.33 11.42
CA ALA A 67 -5.12 -1.28 12.83
C ALA A 67 -6.28 -2.23 13.18
N TYR A 68 -7.29 -2.30 12.30
CA TYR A 68 -8.39 -3.24 12.45
C TYR A 68 -7.90 -4.69 12.39
N LEU A 69 -7.09 -5.07 11.40
CA LEU A 69 -6.61 -6.45 11.23
C LEU A 69 -5.83 -6.97 12.45
N VAL A 70 -4.88 -6.17 12.95
CA VAL A 70 -4.12 -6.53 14.16
C VAL A 70 -4.97 -6.56 15.43
N SER A 71 -6.06 -5.80 15.49
CA SER A 71 -6.98 -5.82 16.63
C SER A 71 -7.82 -7.10 16.70
N PHE A 72 -8.00 -7.83 15.58
CA PHE A 72 -8.97 -8.93 15.47
C PHE A 72 -8.39 -10.30 15.08
N GLY A 73 -7.11 -10.42 14.73
CA GLY A 73 -6.50 -11.75 14.57
C GLY A 73 -5.32 -11.91 13.63
N GLU A 74 -4.76 -10.83 13.07
CA GLU A 74 -3.60 -10.82 12.15
C GLU A 74 -3.87 -11.50 10.78
N ASP A 75 -4.53 -12.66 10.74
CA ASP A 75 -4.88 -13.38 9.51
C ASP A 75 -6.01 -12.68 8.75
N TYR A 76 -5.87 -12.56 7.43
CA TYR A 76 -6.89 -11.97 6.57
C TYR A 76 -6.94 -12.64 5.20
N SER A 77 -8.01 -12.38 4.46
CA SER A 77 -8.16 -12.87 3.08
C SER A 77 -8.76 -11.80 2.20
N PHE A 78 -8.39 -11.82 0.92
CA PHE A 78 -8.96 -10.93 -0.07
C PHE A 78 -10.27 -11.53 -0.61
N ASP A 79 -11.38 -10.84 -0.38
CA ASP A 79 -12.68 -11.21 -0.94
C ASP A 79 -12.91 -10.47 -2.27
N GLU A 80 -12.66 -11.15 -3.39
CA GLU A 80 -12.88 -10.64 -4.73
C GLU A 80 -14.34 -10.24 -4.99
N THR A 81 -15.31 -10.79 -4.26
CA THR A 81 -16.74 -10.52 -4.46
C THR A 81 -17.14 -9.12 -4.00
N GLN A 82 -16.37 -8.51 -3.09
CA GLN A 82 -16.57 -7.14 -2.60
C GLN A 82 -16.15 -6.08 -3.62
N LYS A 83 -15.26 -6.40 -4.57
CA LYS A 83 -14.75 -5.46 -5.58
C LYS A 83 -15.87 -4.89 -6.47
N LYS A 84 -16.93 -5.66 -6.68
CA LYS A 84 -18.13 -5.25 -7.45
C LYS A 84 -19.08 -4.31 -6.68
N HIS A 85 -19.00 -4.27 -5.35
CA HIS A 85 -19.86 -3.42 -4.49
C HIS A 85 -19.21 -2.10 -4.06
N ARG A 86 -17.88 -1.98 -4.15
CA ARG A 86 -17.11 -0.75 -3.83
C ARG A 86 -17.42 0.47 -4.73
N MET A 87 -18.19 0.31 -5.80
CA MET A 87 -18.70 1.47 -6.56
C MET A 87 -19.87 2.19 -5.87
N ASN A 88 -20.39 1.70 -4.74
CA ASN A 88 -21.62 2.22 -4.12
C ASN A 88 -21.54 2.55 -2.62
N LEU A 89 -20.36 2.56 -2.00
CA LEU A 89 -20.27 2.90 -0.57
C LEU A 89 -19.27 4.04 -0.36
N ILE A 90 -19.85 5.23 -0.25
CA ILE A 90 -19.26 6.44 0.32
C ILE A 90 -19.23 6.25 1.85
N PHE A 91 -18.06 6.37 2.45
CA PHE A 91 -17.86 6.87 3.81
C PHE A 91 -16.74 7.90 3.76
#